data_AF-A0A7W0JHZ6-F1
#
_entry.id   AF-A0A7W0JHZ6-F1
#
_cell.length_a   1.000
_cell.length_b   1.000
_cell.length_c   1.000
_cell.angle_alpha   90.00
_cell.angle_beta   90.00
_cell.angle_gamma   90.00
#
_symmetry.space_group_name_H-M   'P 1'
#
loop_
_entity.id
_entity.type
_entity.pdbx_description
1 polymer ?
#
loop_
_entity_poly.entity_id
_entity_poly.type
_entity_poly.pdbx_seq_one_letter_code
_entity_poly.pdbx_strand_id
1 'polypeptide(L)'
;MTRRTLFAAAVLAALSALPLVARAQTQDRAQIQDRAQAAAEIESLREQIKAREAVLLAPAREDLDAFAEFLAQPRTGIIRLLPREKWDGKLSTRGGGAYYSFVSLTHEYGFGSDISLEQNYFGVGFGGADFGFLINIGNVPLESVTTGTDGVRYLATFNTPRAEPDARVEQRRTGAGFEMEGWSYKSRLPVFTKQTYVVRSVNYGTSDILVAFRVVRKDSDGSVVVLWKMLKKFSKPELERMPSAAAAAGS
;
A
#
# COMPACT_ATOMS: atom_id res chain seq x y z
N MET A 1 46.76 91.26 24.77
CA MET A 1 45.68 90.74 25.64
C MET A 1 45.08 89.50 25.00
N THR A 2 44.90 88.47 25.82
CA THR A 2 44.93 87.03 25.50
C THR A 2 43.60 86.49 24.96
N ARG A 3 43.62 85.68 23.90
CA ARG A 3 42.53 84.74 23.53
C ARG A 3 43.16 83.42 23.05
N ARG A 4 43.30 82.45 23.95
CA ARG A 4 42.41 81.28 24.16
C ARG A 4 42.50 80.25 23.01
N THR A 5 43.47 79.36 23.15
CA THR A 5 43.51 78.00 22.58
C THR A 5 42.45 77.14 23.27
N LEU A 6 41.54 76.55 22.49
CA LEU A 6 40.54 75.59 22.97
C LEU A 6 41.09 74.16 22.86
N PHE A 7 41.06 73.49 24.01
CA PHE A 7 41.43 72.10 24.24
C PHE A 7 40.42 71.11 23.65
N ALA A 8 40.95 69.93 23.34
CA ALA A 8 40.27 68.71 22.90
C ALA A 8 39.18 68.22 23.87
N ALA A 9 38.08 67.70 23.31
CA ALA A 9 37.28 66.62 23.90
C ALA A 9 36.28 66.07 22.87
N ALA A 10 36.09 64.74 22.88
CA ALA A 10 35.00 63.94 22.30
C ALA A 10 35.36 62.99 21.14
N VAL A 11 36.18 61.97 21.43
CA VAL A 11 36.11 60.67 20.73
C VAL A 11 36.22 59.56 21.78
N LEU A 12 35.15 59.30 22.53
CA LEU A 12 35.11 58.14 23.43
C LEU A 12 33.67 57.68 23.70
N ALA A 13 32.92 57.26 22.66
CA ALA A 13 31.60 56.64 22.85
C ALA A 13 31.11 55.81 21.64
N ALA A 14 31.97 55.08 20.92
CA ALA A 14 31.54 54.31 19.75
C ALA A 14 32.21 52.94 19.58
N LEU A 15 32.64 52.28 20.67
CA LEU A 15 33.43 51.05 20.58
C LEU A 15 33.01 49.90 21.52
N SER A 16 31.81 49.95 22.12
CA SER A 16 31.32 48.89 23.01
C SER A 16 30.16 48.05 22.48
N ALA A 17 29.53 48.40 21.34
CA ALA A 17 28.40 47.64 20.77
C ALA A 17 28.79 46.60 19.70
N LEU A 18 30.03 46.65 19.18
CA LEU A 18 30.54 45.76 18.13
C LEU A 18 30.64 44.26 18.52
N PRO A 19 30.94 43.84 19.76
CA PRO A 19 31.07 42.40 20.06
C PRO A 19 29.74 41.67 20.22
N LEU A 20 28.61 42.37 20.44
CA LEU A 20 27.31 41.72 20.67
C LEU A 20 26.60 41.37 19.35
N VAL A 21 26.64 42.27 18.36
CA VAL A 21 26.01 42.06 17.04
C VAL A 21 26.75 40.98 16.23
N ALA A 22 28.09 40.96 16.30
CA ALA A 22 28.89 39.93 15.64
C ALA A 22 28.67 38.52 16.23
N ARG A 23 28.38 38.41 17.54
CA ARG A 23 28.04 37.14 18.20
C ARG A 23 26.66 36.62 17.82
N ALA A 24 25.66 37.49 17.70
CA ALA A 24 24.33 37.11 17.26
C ALA A 24 24.34 36.61 15.79
N GLN A 25 25.08 37.29 14.90
CA GLN A 25 25.19 36.90 13.48
C GLN A 25 25.96 35.59 13.26
N THR A 26 26.90 35.25 14.15
CA THR A 26 27.65 33.98 14.08
C THR A 26 26.84 32.81 14.64
N GLN A 27 26.04 33.03 15.69
CA GLN A 27 25.13 32.01 16.23
C GLN A 27 24.01 31.66 15.23
N ASP A 28 23.43 32.65 14.54
CA ASP A 28 22.36 32.41 13.56
C ASP A 28 22.88 31.64 12.34
N ARG A 29 24.10 31.96 11.87
CA ARG A 29 24.78 31.20 10.80
C ARG A 29 25.13 29.78 11.21
N ALA A 30 25.64 29.58 12.43
CA ALA A 30 25.91 28.23 12.95
C ALA A 30 24.63 27.41 13.05
N GLN A 31 23.54 27.99 13.55
CA GLN A 31 22.25 27.31 13.63
C GLN A 31 21.66 26.97 12.25
N ILE A 32 21.83 27.85 11.24
CA ILE A 32 21.41 27.57 9.86
C ILE A 32 22.24 26.42 9.26
N GLN A 33 23.55 26.39 9.52
CA GLN A 33 24.43 25.30 9.08
C GLN A 33 24.07 23.97 9.74
N ASP A 34 23.81 23.97 11.05
CA ASP A 34 23.39 22.77 11.79
C ASP A 34 22.06 22.22 11.25
N ARG A 35 21.08 23.09 10.97
CA ARG A 35 19.79 22.69 10.38
C ARG A 35 19.95 22.14 8.97
N ALA A 36 20.79 22.74 8.14
CA ALA A 36 21.06 22.26 6.79
C ALA A 36 21.77 20.89 6.81
N GLN A 37 22.73 20.71 7.71
CA GLN A 37 23.41 19.44 7.92
C GLN A 37 22.43 18.37 8.41
N ALA A 38 21.60 18.68 9.41
CA ALA A 38 20.58 17.76 9.89
C ALA A 38 19.57 17.37 8.79
N ALA A 39 19.15 18.32 7.94
CA ALA A 39 18.27 18.02 6.81
C ALA A 39 18.93 17.08 5.80
N ALA A 40 20.20 17.29 5.47
CA ALA A 40 20.95 16.41 4.57
C ALA A 40 21.14 15.00 5.17
N GLU A 41 21.39 14.90 6.47
CA GLU A 41 21.48 13.63 7.19
C GLU A 41 20.16 12.86 7.18
N ILE A 42 19.04 13.55 7.47
CA ILE A 42 17.69 12.96 7.41
C ILE A 42 17.41 12.39 6.02
N GLU A 43 17.77 13.10 4.96
CA GLU A 43 17.54 12.62 3.59
C GLU A 43 18.41 11.40 3.26
N SER A 44 19.67 11.39 3.69
CA SER A 44 20.54 10.22 3.55
C SER A 44 19.98 9.00 4.29
N LEU A 45 19.50 9.19 5.52
CA LEU A 45 18.91 8.12 6.33
C LEU A 45 17.61 7.59 5.69
N ARG A 46 16.79 8.45 5.09
CA ARG A 46 15.57 8.03 4.38
C ARG A 46 15.88 7.13 3.19
N GLU A 47 16.88 7.48 2.38
CA GLU A 47 17.28 6.64 1.24
C GLU A 47 17.85 5.29 1.71
N GLN A 48 18.62 5.29 2.80
CA GLN A 48 19.10 4.04 3.41
C GLN A 48 17.93 3.18 3.94
N ILE A 49 16.96 3.78 4.62
CA ILE A 49 15.75 3.09 5.10
C ILE A 49 15.01 2.49 3.92
N LYS A 50 14.71 3.28 2.88
CA LYS A 50 14.00 2.84 1.68
C LYS A 50 14.69 1.67 0.99
N ALA A 51 16.02 1.70 0.88
CA ALA A 51 16.79 0.58 0.33
C ALA A 51 16.63 -0.70 1.17
N ARG A 52 16.62 -0.59 2.51
CA ARG A 52 16.40 -1.74 3.41
C ARG A 52 14.96 -2.25 3.36
N GLU A 53 13.98 -1.36 3.25
CA GLU A 53 12.57 -1.72 3.09
C GLU A 53 12.33 -2.48 1.79
N ALA A 54 12.96 -2.06 0.69
CA ALA A 54 12.88 -2.76 -0.58
C ALA A 54 13.39 -4.22 -0.46
N VAL A 55 14.47 -4.45 0.29
CA VAL A 55 14.95 -5.81 0.59
C VAL A 55 13.96 -6.59 1.43
N LEU A 56 13.31 -5.96 2.41
CA LEU A 56 12.32 -6.60 3.27
C LEU A 56 11.08 -7.05 2.48
N LEU A 57 10.62 -6.24 1.53
CA LEU A 57 9.45 -6.51 0.67
C LEU A 57 9.74 -7.43 -0.53
N ALA A 58 11.01 -7.64 -0.86
CA ALA A 58 11.39 -8.49 -1.98
C ALA A 58 11.20 -9.97 -1.64
N PRO A 59 10.67 -10.79 -2.57
CA PRO A 59 10.84 -12.23 -2.55
C PRO A 59 12.32 -12.61 -2.53
N ALA A 60 12.63 -13.78 -1.98
CA ALA A 60 14.00 -14.27 -1.98
C ALA A 60 14.44 -14.67 -3.41
N ARG A 61 15.76 -14.65 -3.65
CA ARG A 61 16.30 -14.93 -4.99
C ARG A 61 16.00 -16.36 -5.43
N GLU A 62 16.01 -17.29 -4.47
CA GLU A 62 15.72 -18.69 -4.68
C GLU A 62 14.28 -18.90 -5.19
N ASP A 63 13.31 -18.14 -4.68
CA ASP A 63 11.94 -18.21 -5.18
C ASP A 63 11.84 -17.63 -6.60
N LEU A 64 12.53 -16.52 -6.87
CA LEU A 64 12.57 -15.91 -8.21
C LEU A 64 13.14 -16.86 -9.25
N ASP A 65 14.25 -17.53 -8.93
CA ASP A 65 14.90 -18.49 -9.83
C ASP A 65 14.05 -19.76 -9.99
N ALA A 66 13.45 -20.27 -8.91
CA ALA A 66 12.59 -21.46 -8.95
C ALA A 66 11.33 -21.27 -9.82
N PHE A 67 10.81 -20.05 -9.92
CA PHE A 67 9.61 -19.73 -10.71
C PHE A 67 9.91 -18.89 -11.96
N ALA A 68 11.17 -18.81 -12.41
CA ALA A 68 11.58 -17.94 -13.52
C ALA A 68 10.77 -18.18 -14.81
N GLU A 69 10.52 -19.44 -15.18
CA GLU A 69 9.73 -19.79 -16.36
C GLU A 69 8.27 -19.33 -16.26
N PHE A 70 7.67 -19.48 -15.07
CA PHE A 70 6.33 -18.98 -14.81
C PHE A 70 6.27 -17.45 -14.90
N LEU A 71 7.25 -16.78 -14.30
CA LEU A 71 7.35 -15.32 -14.23
C LEU A 71 7.64 -14.67 -15.59
N ALA A 72 8.15 -15.43 -16.57
CA ALA A 72 8.30 -14.97 -17.94
C ALA A 72 6.95 -14.78 -18.67
N GLN A 73 5.86 -15.35 -18.14
CA GLN A 73 4.53 -15.23 -18.74
C GLN A 73 3.91 -13.85 -18.42
N PRO A 74 3.11 -13.28 -19.34
CA PRO A 74 2.47 -12.01 -19.11
C PRO A 74 1.46 -12.08 -17.95
N ARG A 75 1.35 -10.98 -17.20
CA ARG A 75 0.39 -10.82 -16.08
C ARG A 75 0.57 -11.89 -14.99
N THR A 76 1.82 -12.23 -14.72
CA THR A 76 2.23 -13.03 -13.58
C THR A 76 3.15 -12.20 -12.69
N GLY A 77 3.37 -12.67 -11.48
CA GLY A 77 4.34 -12.07 -10.58
C GLY A 77 4.53 -12.88 -9.31
N ILE A 78 5.51 -12.47 -8.52
CA ILE A 78 5.78 -13.01 -7.20
C ILE A 78 6.02 -11.86 -6.23
N ILE A 79 5.42 -11.94 -5.05
CA ILE A 79 5.45 -10.89 -4.03
C ILE A 79 5.68 -11.48 -2.66
N ARG A 80 6.10 -10.64 -1.71
CA ARG A 80 6.17 -10.98 -0.30
C ARG A 80 5.25 -10.07 0.49
N LEU A 81 4.17 -10.63 1.01
CA LEU A 81 3.25 -9.92 1.90
C LEU A 81 3.74 -10.02 3.35
N LEU A 82 3.82 -8.88 4.01
CA LEU A 82 4.25 -8.79 5.41
C LEU A 82 3.04 -8.84 6.36
N PRO A 83 3.15 -9.44 7.55
CA PRO A 83 2.05 -9.47 8.50
C PRO A 83 1.77 -8.06 9.06
N ARG A 84 0.54 -7.57 8.88
CA ARG A 84 0.13 -6.22 9.27
C ARG A 84 0.49 -5.88 10.71
N GLU A 85 0.16 -6.78 11.64
CA GLU A 85 0.37 -6.62 13.07
C GLU A 85 1.84 -6.42 13.48
N LYS A 86 2.79 -6.74 12.58
CA LYS A 86 4.22 -6.66 12.86
C LYS A 86 4.87 -5.43 12.25
N TRP A 87 4.43 -4.99 11.08
CA TRP A 87 5.16 -4.03 10.25
C TRP A 87 4.39 -2.72 9.96
N ASP A 88 3.09 -2.67 10.25
CA ASP A 88 2.31 -1.43 10.11
C ASP A 88 2.88 -0.32 11.01
N GLY A 89 3.08 0.87 10.44
CA GLY A 89 3.75 1.99 11.09
C GLY A 89 5.27 1.88 11.29
N LYS A 90 5.91 0.75 10.89
CA LYS A 90 7.37 0.59 10.96
C LYS A 90 8.10 0.83 9.64
N LEU A 91 7.39 0.67 8.53
CA LEU A 91 7.91 0.95 7.19
C LEU A 91 7.34 2.27 6.69
N SER A 92 8.06 2.92 5.79
CA SER A 92 7.59 4.10 5.06
C SER A 92 6.39 3.78 4.15
N THR A 93 6.31 2.53 3.68
CA THR A 93 5.15 2.01 2.93
C THR A 93 3.91 1.96 3.82
N ARG A 94 2.84 2.67 3.44
CA ARG A 94 1.58 2.68 4.21
C ARG A 94 0.98 1.29 4.26
N GLY A 95 0.58 0.86 5.45
CA GLY A 95 0.11 -0.51 5.70
C GLY A 95 1.26 -1.52 5.88
N GLY A 96 2.51 -1.08 5.93
CA GLY A 96 3.66 -1.89 6.36
C GLY A 96 3.98 -3.09 5.47
N GLY A 97 3.66 -3.02 4.16
CA GLY A 97 3.85 -4.15 3.25
C GLY A 97 2.79 -5.24 3.33
N ALA A 98 1.73 -5.03 4.12
CA ALA A 98 0.70 -6.04 4.35
C ALA A 98 -0.40 -6.08 3.29
N TYR A 99 -0.37 -5.15 2.34
CA TYR A 99 -1.35 -5.05 1.26
C TYR A 99 -0.65 -5.27 -0.08
N TYR A 100 -1.41 -5.65 -1.11
CA TYR A 100 -0.91 -5.62 -2.48
C TYR A 100 -2.01 -5.30 -3.48
N SER A 101 -1.69 -4.46 -4.46
CA SER A 101 -2.49 -4.23 -5.66
C SER A 101 -1.88 -4.95 -6.85
N PHE A 102 -2.63 -5.85 -7.48
CA PHE A 102 -2.17 -6.56 -8.69
C PHE A 102 -2.25 -5.68 -9.94
N VAL A 103 -3.00 -4.58 -9.89
CA VAL A 103 -3.07 -3.61 -10.98
C VAL A 103 -1.92 -2.62 -10.90
N SER A 104 -1.69 -2.06 -9.71
CA SER A 104 -0.67 -1.02 -9.49
C SER A 104 0.70 -1.61 -9.14
N LEU A 105 0.80 -2.93 -8.92
CA LEU A 105 2.01 -3.66 -8.57
C LEU A 105 2.75 -3.09 -7.35
N THR A 106 1.98 -2.67 -6.34
CA THR A 106 2.50 -1.96 -5.15
C THR A 106 1.94 -2.54 -3.87
N HIS A 107 2.73 -2.43 -2.80
CA HIS A 107 2.32 -2.78 -1.44
C HIS A 107 1.67 -1.62 -0.68
N GLU A 108 1.65 -0.43 -1.28
CA GLU A 108 1.15 0.79 -0.65
C GLU A 108 -0.38 0.73 -0.47
N TYR A 109 -0.84 0.84 0.79
CA TYR A 109 -2.26 0.88 1.08
C TYR A 109 -2.93 2.16 0.57
N GLY A 110 -4.13 2.01 0.00
CA GLY A 110 -4.92 3.13 -0.54
C GLY A 110 -4.77 3.34 -2.04
N PHE A 111 -4.00 2.50 -2.74
CA PHE A 111 -3.81 2.54 -4.19
C PHE A 111 -4.53 1.39 -4.91
N GLY A 112 -5.74 1.05 -4.45
CA GLY A 112 -6.53 -0.07 -4.96
C GLY A 112 -5.99 -1.43 -4.52
N SER A 113 -5.78 -1.60 -3.21
CA SER A 113 -5.31 -2.86 -2.63
C SER A 113 -6.32 -3.98 -2.88
N ASP A 114 -5.84 -5.12 -3.38
CA ASP A 114 -6.68 -6.26 -3.76
C ASP A 114 -6.65 -7.38 -2.73
N ILE A 115 -5.52 -7.55 -2.03
CA ILE A 115 -5.39 -8.48 -0.92
C ILE A 115 -4.61 -7.86 0.24
N SER A 116 -4.81 -8.42 1.43
CA SER A 116 -4.02 -8.11 2.62
C SER A 116 -3.59 -9.38 3.37
N LEU A 117 -2.58 -9.26 4.24
CA LEU A 117 -2.18 -10.27 5.21
C LEU A 117 -2.27 -9.72 6.63
N GLU A 118 -3.11 -10.34 7.46
CA GLU A 118 -3.26 -9.97 8.86
C GLU A 118 -3.60 -11.20 9.70
N GLN A 119 -2.89 -11.40 10.81
CA GLN A 119 -3.15 -12.50 11.76
C GLN A 119 -3.21 -13.88 11.09
N ASN A 120 -2.39 -14.12 10.07
CA ASN A 120 -2.40 -15.34 9.25
C ASN A 120 -3.68 -15.59 8.42
N TYR A 121 -4.39 -14.52 8.05
CA TYR A 121 -5.49 -14.56 7.09
C TYR A 121 -5.20 -13.63 5.91
N PHE A 122 -5.65 -14.06 4.73
CA PHE A 122 -5.85 -13.17 3.60
C PHE A 122 -7.16 -12.41 3.77
N GLY A 123 -7.19 -11.13 3.42
CA GLY A 123 -8.39 -10.30 3.34
C GLY A 123 -8.57 -9.65 1.97
N VAL A 124 -9.80 -9.21 1.64
CA VAL A 124 -10.15 -8.40 0.44
C VAL A 124 -11.31 -7.44 0.77
N GLY A 125 -11.42 -6.32 0.04
CA GLY A 125 -12.52 -5.35 0.13
C GLY A 125 -12.35 -4.34 1.27
N PHE A 126 -11.50 -3.34 1.08
CA PHE A 126 -10.98 -2.50 2.19
C PHE A 126 -11.61 -1.11 2.34
N GLY A 127 -12.32 -0.59 1.34
CA GLY A 127 -12.77 0.80 1.32
C GLY A 127 -14.24 0.95 0.91
N GLY A 128 -14.98 1.81 1.59
CA GLY A 128 -16.32 2.23 1.15
C GLY A 128 -17.27 1.08 0.80
N ALA A 129 -17.70 1.04 -0.47
CA ALA A 129 -18.56 -0.01 -1.03
C ALA A 129 -17.77 -1.09 -1.80
N ASP A 130 -16.44 -1.06 -1.76
CA ASP A 130 -15.58 -2.09 -2.32
C ASP A 130 -15.80 -3.42 -1.61
N PHE A 131 -15.66 -4.50 -2.35
CA PHE A 131 -15.83 -5.86 -1.85
C PHE A 131 -15.00 -6.84 -2.67
N GLY A 132 -14.95 -8.09 -2.22
CA GLY A 132 -14.37 -9.15 -3.02
C GLY A 132 -14.64 -10.52 -2.45
N PHE A 133 -14.24 -11.50 -3.24
CA PHE A 133 -14.46 -12.91 -2.97
C PHE A 133 -13.11 -13.60 -2.92
N LEU A 134 -12.81 -14.27 -1.82
CA LEU A 134 -11.71 -15.22 -1.70
C LEU A 134 -12.28 -16.63 -1.65
N ILE A 135 -11.59 -17.53 -2.35
CA ILE A 135 -11.80 -18.98 -2.34
C ILE A 135 -10.43 -19.65 -2.27
N ASN A 136 -10.34 -20.74 -1.51
CA ASN A 136 -9.20 -21.66 -1.54
C ASN A 136 -9.59 -22.89 -2.36
N ILE A 137 -8.95 -23.08 -3.51
CA ILE A 137 -9.20 -24.22 -4.42
C ILE A 137 -8.27 -25.41 -4.14
N GLY A 138 -7.51 -25.36 -3.06
CA GLY A 138 -6.64 -26.43 -2.61
C GLY A 138 -5.31 -26.48 -3.36
N ASN A 139 -4.72 -27.69 -3.40
CA ASN A 139 -3.36 -27.89 -3.88
C ASN A 139 -3.34 -28.07 -5.41
N VAL A 140 -3.75 -27.03 -6.12
CA VAL A 140 -3.84 -27.01 -7.59
C VAL A 140 -2.67 -26.20 -8.16
N PRO A 141 -1.91 -26.70 -9.15
CA PRO A 141 -0.87 -25.93 -9.83
C PRO A 141 -1.43 -24.63 -10.42
N LEU A 142 -0.76 -23.50 -10.16
CA LEU A 142 -1.27 -22.17 -10.53
C LEU A 142 -1.39 -21.99 -12.05
N GLU A 143 -0.54 -22.67 -12.81
CA GLU A 143 -0.50 -22.74 -14.27
C GLU A 143 -1.83 -23.27 -14.82
N SER A 144 -2.39 -24.28 -14.17
CA SER A 144 -3.61 -24.97 -14.62
C SER A 144 -4.91 -24.20 -14.32
N VAL A 145 -4.85 -23.17 -13.47
CA VAL A 145 -6.01 -22.40 -13.08
C VAL A 145 -6.45 -21.48 -14.23
N THR A 146 -7.72 -21.56 -14.60
CA THR A 146 -8.35 -20.74 -15.64
C THR A 146 -9.70 -20.20 -15.14
N THR A 147 -10.37 -19.35 -15.93
CA THR A 147 -11.73 -18.89 -15.62
C THR A 147 -12.78 -20.00 -15.65
N GLY A 148 -12.46 -21.17 -16.24
CA GLY A 148 -13.35 -22.33 -16.31
C GLY A 148 -13.18 -23.31 -15.16
N THR A 149 -12.12 -23.19 -14.36
CA THR A 149 -11.83 -24.04 -13.20
C THR A 149 -12.99 -24.00 -12.21
N ASP A 150 -13.32 -25.15 -11.62
CA ASP A 150 -14.36 -25.25 -10.61
C ASP A 150 -14.08 -24.31 -9.43
N GLY A 151 -15.13 -23.65 -8.94
CA GLY A 151 -15.02 -22.60 -7.92
C GLY A 151 -14.58 -21.23 -8.47
N VAL A 152 -13.89 -21.18 -9.61
CA VAL A 152 -13.49 -19.93 -10.28
C VAL A 152 -14.58 -19.39 -11.19
N ARG A 153 -15.38 -20.28 -11.78
CA ARG A 153 -16.40 -19.94 -12.77
C ARG A 153 -17.41 -18.91 -12.27
N TYR A 154 -17.95 -19.11 -11.08
CA TYR A 154 -18.85 -18.15 -10.43
C TYR A 154 -18.22 -16.76 -10.35
N LEU A 155 -16.95 -16.66 -9.93
CA LEU A 155 -16.23 -15.39 -9.87
C LEU A 155 -16.00 -14.78 -11.25
N ALA A 156 -15.77 -15.59 -12.28
CA ALA A 156 -15.51 -15.11 -13.63
C ALA A 156 -16.76 -14.54 -14.35
N THR A 157 -17.95 -15.00 -13.94
CA THR A 157 -19.25 -14.62 -14.52
C THR A 157 -20.10 -13.72 -13.64
N PHE A 158 -19.72 -13.53 -12.37
CA PHE A 158 -20.43 -12.65 -11.44
C PHE A 158 -20.60 -11.23 -12.03
N ASN A 159 -21.82 -10.70 -11.93
CA ASN A 159 -22.15 -9.37 -12.43
C ASN A 159 -21.94 -8.32 -11.33
N THR A 160 -21.00 -7.41 -11.54
CA THR A 160 -20.69 -6.38 -10.55
C THR A 160 -21.84 -5.37 -10.47
N PRO A 161 -22.47 -5.20 -9.29
CA PRO A 161 -23.56 -4.24 -9.13
C PRO A 161 -23.07 -2.81 -9.37
N ARG A 162 -23.96 -1.94 -9.86
CA ARG A 162 -23.65 -0.52 -10.09
C ARG A 162 -24.32 0.40 -9.07
N ALA A 163 -25.44 -0.02 -8.50
CA ALA A 163 -26.07 0.69 -7.41
C ALA A 163 -25.33 0.43 -6.09
N GLU A 164 -25.01 1.49 -5.34
CA GLU A 164 -24.32 1.38 -4.04
C GLU A 164 -25.06 0.46 -3.04
N PRO A 165 -26.40 0.47 -2.93
CA PRO A 165 -27.10 -0.44 -2.01
C PRO A 165 -26.84 -1.90 -2.32
N ASP A 166 -26.78 -2.28 -3.61
CA ASP A 166 -26.52 -3.64 -4.06
C ASP A 166 -25.05 -4.02 -3.82
N ALA A 167 -24.10 -3.10 -4.06
CA ALA A 167 -22.70 -3.30 -3.71
C ALA A 167 -22.53 -3.60 -2.21
N ARG A 168 -23.28 -2.88 -1.35
CA ARG A 168 -23.28 -3.12 0.10
C ARG A 168 -23.93 -4.44 0.50
N VAL A 169 -24.90 -4.94 -0.27
CA VAL A 169 -25.45 -6.30 -0.06
C VAL A 169 -24.35 -7.33 -0.29
N GLU A 170 -23.61 -7.23 -1.39
CA GLU A 170 -22.52 -8.15 -1.72
C GLU A 170 -21.34 -8.04 -0.75
N GLN A 171 -21.01 -6.84 -0.29
CA GLN A 171 -20.02 -6.62 0.78
C GLN A 171 -20.40 -7.36 2.07
N ARG A 172 -21.66 -7.26 2.52
CA ARG A 172 -22.14 -7.98 3.72
C ARG A 172 -22.15 -9.49 3.50
N ARG A 173 -22.61 -9.94 2.33
CA ARG A 173 -22.68 -11.36 1.98
C ARG A 173 -21.30 -12.01 1.96
N THR A 174 -20.32 -11.36 1.35
CA THR A 174 -18.93 -11.83 1.33
C THR A 174 -18.27 -11.78 2.71
N GLY A 175 -18.58 -10.76 3.52
CA GLY A 175 -18.15 -10.66 4.92
C GLY A 175 -18.64 -11.82 5.79
N ALA A 176 -19.92 -12.18 5.67
CA ALA A 176 -20.50 -13.33 6.38
C ALA A 176 -20.00 -14.68 5.81
N GLY A 177 -19.68 -14.69 4.51
CA GLY A 177 -19.39 -15.89 3.75
C GLY A 177 -20.65 -16.55 3.21
N PHE A 178 -20.54 -17.21 2.06
CA PHE A 178 -21.64 -17.94 1.44
C PHE A 178 -21.13 -19.10 0.59
N GLU A 179 -22.03 -20.05 0.31
CA GLU A 179 -21.77 -21.18 -0.57
C GLU A 179 -22.40 -20.94 -1.95
N MET A 180 -21.70 -21.34 -3.01
CA MET A 180 -22.21 -21.36 -4.37
C MET A 180 -21.53 -22.48 -5.14
N GLU A 181 -22.30 -23.29 -5.88
CA GLU A 181 -21.76 -24.42 -6.68
C GLU A 181 -20.87 -25.38 -5.86
N GLY A 182 -21.14 -25.54 -4.56
CA GLY A 182 -20.34 -26.39 -3.66
C GLY A 182 -19.05 -25.77 -3.13
N TRP A 183 -18.83 -24.47 -3.35
CA TRP A 183 -17.65 -23.73 -2.89
C TRP A 183 -18.00 -22.60 -1.92
N SER A 184 -17.13 -22.42 -0.93
CA SER A 184 -17.23 -21.36 0.08
C SER A 184 -16.47 -20.11 -0.33
N TYR A 185 -17.18 -18.99 -0.40
CA TYR A 185 -16.63 -17.67 -0.76
C TYR A 185 -16.72 -16.73 0.44
N LYS A 186 -15.60 -16.07 0.77
CA LYS A 186 -15.50 -15.18 1.93
C LYS A 186 -14.64 -13.96 1.63
N SER A 187 -14.77 -12.88 2.40
CA SER A 187 -13.83 -11.74 2.33
C SER A 187 -12.53 -11.99 3.09
N ARG A 188 -12.45 -13.07 3.88
CA ARG A 188 -11.28 -13.43 4.67
C ARG A 188 -11.09 -14.95 4.73
N LEU A 189 -9.88 -15.44 4.46
CA LEU A 189 -9.53 -16.87 4.50
C LEU A 189 -8.19 -17.12 5.21
N PRO A 190 -8.05 -18.23 5.94
CA PRO A 190 -6.78 -18.60 6.56
C PRO A 190 -5.72 -18.93 5.50
N VAL A 191 -4.47 -18.58 5.81
CA VAL A 191 -3.32 -18.84 4.95
C VAL A 191 -2.80 -20.26 5.16
N PHE A 192 -2.62 -20.99 4.06
CA PHE A 192 -2.00 -22.31 4.01
C PHE A 192 -0.95 -22.35 2.90
N THR A 193 0.24 -22.84 3.22
CA THR A 193 1.31 -23.05 2.24
C THR A 193 0.93 -24.14 1.24
N LYS A 194 1.40 -24.02 0.00
CA LYS A 194 1.12 -24.93 -1.12
C LYS A 194 -0.37 -25.01 -1.48
N GLN A 195 -1.18 -24.07 -1.01
CA GLN A 195 -2.56 -23.91 -1.46
C GLN A 195 -2.68 -22.76 -2.45
N THR A 196 -3.60 -22.94 -3.39
CA THR A 196 -3.95 -21.97 -4.41
C THR A 196 -5.29 -21.36 -4.07
N TYR A 197 -5.32 -20.04 -4.12
CA TYR A 197 -6.46 -19.20 -3.84
C TYR A 197 -6.85 -18.48 -5.11
N VAL A 198 -8.10 -18.04 -5.17
CA VAL A 198 -8.56 -17.11 -6.18
C VAL A 198 -9.24 -15.95 -5.48
N VAL A 199 -8.91 -14.75 -5.92
CA VAL A 199 -9.55 -13.52 -5.49
C VAL A 199 -10.23 -12.86 -6.69
N ARG A 200 -11.49 -12.47 -6.52
CA ARG A 200 -12.05 -11.38 -7.32
C ARG A 200 -12.15 -10.15 -6.44
N SER A 201 -11.45 -9.09 -6.82
CA SER A 201 -11.37 -7.82 -6.10
C SER A 201 -12.11 -6.76 -6.90
N VAL A 202 -13.12 -6.14 -6.29
CA VAL A 202 -13.94 -5.07 -6.88
C VAL A 202 -13.68 -3.79 -6.10
N ASN A 203 -12.90 -2.91 -6.71
CA ASN A 203 -12.55 -1.58 -6.20
C ASN A 203 -13.25 -0.52 -7.08
N TYR A 204 -14.36 0.03 -6.62
CA TYR A 204 -15.12 1.04 -7.35
C TYR A 204 -14.27 2.28 -7.66
N GLY A 205 -14.43 2.80 -8.89
CA GLY A 205 -13.62 3.90 -9.39
C GLY A 205 -12.18 3.52 -9.77
N THR A 206 -11.74 2.28 -9.50
CA THR A 206 -10.33 1.88 -9.68
C THR A 206 -10.17 0.64 -10.56
N SER A 207 -10.68 -0.52 -10.15
CA SER A 207 -10.46 -1.78 -10.88
C SER A 207 -11.43 -2.89 -10.46
N ASP A 208 -11.67 -3.84 -11.38
CA ASP A 208 -12.32 -5.13 -11.09
C ASP A 208 -11.45 -6.20 -11.75
N ILE A 209 -10.90 -7.11 -10.95
CA ILE A 209 -9.94 -8.12 -11.40
C ILE A 209 -10.23 -9.48 -10.79
N LEU A 210 -9.84 -10.52 -11.50
CA LEU A 210 -9.81 -11.90 -11.04
C LEU A 210 -8.37 -12.42 -11.12
N VAL A 211 -7.82 -12.81 -9.98
CA VAL A 211 -6.43 -13.25 -9.83
C VAL A 211 -6.41 -14.59 -9.11
N ALA A 212 -5.67 -15.55 -9.65
CA ALA A 212 -5.29 -16.75 -8.92
C ALA A 212 -3.91 -16.53 -8.30
N PHE A 213 -3.70 -17.02 -7.09
CA PHE A 213 -2.42 -16.91 -6.42
C PHE A 213 -2.16 -18.10 -5.52
N ARG A 214 -0.88 -18.44 -5.34
CA ARG A 214 -0.44 -19.61 -4.60
C ARG A 214 0.59 -19.20 -3.56
N VAL A 215 0.41 -19.69 -2.34
CA VAL A 215 1.37 -19.47 -1.25
C VAL A 215 2.52 -20.46 -1.43
N VAL A 216 3.66 -19.99 -1.92
CA VAL A 216 4.82 -20.84 -2.21
C VAL A 216 5.72 -21.02 -0.99
N ARG A 217 5.76 -20.03 -0.11
CA ARG A 217 6.56 -20.05 1.12
C ARG A 217 5.89 -19.20 2.20
N LYS A 218 6.10 -19.60 3.46
CA LYS A 218 5.78 -18.79 4.64
C LYS A 218 7.03 -18.72 5.51
N ASP A 219 7.36 -17.51 5.93
CA ASP A 219 8.58 -17.23 6.66
C ASP A 219 8.38 -17.29 8.17
N SER A 220 9.48 -17.47 8.89
CA SER A 220 9.50 -17.46 10.36
C SER A 220 9.06 -16.11 10.93
N ASP A 221 9.15 -15.02 10.16
CA ASP A 221 8.69 -13.71 10.55
C ASP A 221 7.18 -13.49 10.37
N GLY A 222 6.46 -14.49 9.82
CA GLY A 222 5.03 -14.49 9.54
C GLY A 222 4.67 -14.01 8.13
N SER A 223 5.61 -13.50 7.35
CA SER A 223 5.39 -13.09 5.96
C SER A 223 5.14 -14.29 5.05
N VAL A 224 4.51 -14.03 3.91
CA VAL A 224 4.16 -15.07 2.93
C VAL A 224 4.64 -14.64 1.57
N VAL A 225 5.23 -15.58 0.84
CA VAL A 225 5.59 -15.40 -0.56
C VAL A 225 4.47 -15.96 -1.41
N VAL A 226 3.97 -15.12 -2.31
CA VAL A 226 2.80 -15.40 -3.13
C VAL A 226 3.19 -15.29 -4.60
N LEU A 227 3.04 -16.40 -5.32
CA LEU A 227 3.09 -16.43 -6.79
C LEU A 227 1.67 -16.15 -7.31
N TRP A 228 1.50 -15.30 -8.31
CA TRP A 228 0.17 -14.92 -8.80
C TRP A 228 0.09 -14.85 -10.31
N LYS A 229 -1.13 -15.01 -10.83
CA LYS A 229 -1.51 -14.88 -12.23
C LYS A 229 -2.86 -14.20 -12.35
N MET A 230 -2.92 -13.12 -13.12
CA MET A 230 -4.19 -12.46 -13.44
C MET A 230 -4.94 -13.29 -14.47
N LEU A 231 -6.12 -13.79 -14.10
CA LEU A 231 -6.99 -14.56 -14.98
C LEU A 231 -7.82 -13.64 -15.88
N LYS A 232 -8.33 -12.55 -15.31
CA LYS A 232 -9.22 -11.61 -16.03
C LYS A 232 -9.16 -10.22 -15.41
N LYS A 233 -9.25 -9.21 -16.28
CA LYS A 233 -9.51 -7.81 -15.91
C LYS A 233 -10.86 -7.43 -16.51
N PHE A 234 -11.75 -6.90 -15.68
CA PHE A 234 -13.08 -6.48 -16.10
C PHE A 234 -13.08 -4.98 -16.42
N SER A 235 -14.20 -4.48 -16.96
CA SER A 235 -14.42 -3.04 -17.08
C SER A 235 -14.35 -2.39 -15.71
N LYS A 236 -13.77 -1.18 -15.64
CA LYS A 236 -13.68 -0.43 -14.38
C LYS A 236 -15.09 -0.27 -13.79
N PRO A 237 -15.33 -0.73 -12.55
CA PRO A 237 -16.62 -0.60 -11.91
C PRO A 237 -16.82 0.85 -11.45
N GLU A 238 -18.00 1.40 -11.71
CA GLU A 238 -18.42 2.73 -11.26
C GLU A 238 -19.74 2.60 -10.52
N LEU A 239 -19.88 3.33 -9.42
CA LEU A 239 -21.16 3.45 -8.74
C LEU A 239 -22.03 4.46 -9.46
N GLU A 240 -23.28 4.11 -9.67
CA GLU A 240 -24.29 5.06 -10.13
C GLU A 240 -24.44 6.17 -9.10
N ARG A 241 -24.37 7.42 -9.58
CA ARG A 241 -24.69 8.57 -8.73
C ARG A 241 -26.15 8.45 -8.33
N MET A 242 -26.41 8.35 -7.03
CA MET A 242 -27.73 8.64 -6.53
C MET A 242 -28.09 10.09 -6.89
N PRO A 243 -29.31 10.37 -7.39
CA PRO A 243 -29.75 11.74 -7.54
C PRO A 243 -29.66 12.42 -6.18
N SER A 244 -29.00 13.57 -6.15
CA SER A 244 -28.94 14.42 -4.96
C SER A 244 -30.37 14.69 -4.46
N ALA A 245 -30.60 14.61 -3.15
CA ALA A 245 -31.87 14.99 -2.53
C ALA A 245 -32.31 16.42 -2.88
N ALA A 246 -31.40 17.28 -3.36
CA ALA A 246 -31.70 18.61 -3.87
C ALA A 246 -32.50 18.62 -5.20
N ALA A 247 -32.49 17.53 -5.98
CA ALA A 247 -33.24 17.45 -7.23
C ALA A 247 -34.69 16.95 -7.05
N ALA A 248 -35.02 16.35 -5.92
CA ALA A 248 -36.36 15.80 -5.63
C ALA A 248 -37.31 16.79 -4.96
N ALA A 249 -36.83 17.98 -4.56
CA ALA A 249 -37.64 19.02 -3.92
C ALA A 249 -38.04 20.16 -4.88
N GLY A 250 -37.81 19.98 -6.19
CA GLY A 250 -38.00 21.02 -7.21
C GLY A 250 -38.97 20.68 -8.35
N SER A 251 -39.81 19.65 -8.19
CA SER A 251 -40.83 19.27 -9.19
C SER A 251 -42.23 19.27 -8.59
#